data_AF-A0A3D9RKL0-F1
#
_entry.id   AF-A0A3D9RKL0-F1
#
_cell.length_a   1.000
_cell.length_b   1.000
_cell.length_c   1.000
_cell.angle_alpha   90.00
_cell.angle_beta   90.00
_cell.angle_gamma   90.00
#
_symmetry.space_group_name_H-M   'P 1'
#
loop_
_entity.id
_entity.type
_entity.pdbx_description
1 polymer ?
#
loop_
_entity_poly.entity_id
_entity_poly.type
_entity_poly.pdbx_seq_one_letter_code
_entity_poly.pdbx_strand_id
1 'polypeptide(L)'
;MKKNNLVRYLMILSFGIILVACSKNDEIPNTHIIGAYTGTLTTNLENLQGSQINSKSATAIVTSVGKQIEVYCYNDDFNITVLVNIYENGDYMMTCLSGQEFENMYGHSLSQENMVGYMQNNNLQWMQHLDLEHIESDIHNGFFNMLDNSFKYTFLIDDMEYHFEGVREFITEEVGF
;
A
#
# COMPACT_ATOMS: atom_id res chain seq x y z
N MET A 1 60.35 25.12 43.28
CA MET A 1 59.92 25.43 41.89
C MET A 1 59.05 24.29 41.39
N LYS A 2 57.94 24.65 40.73
CA LYS A 2 56.83 23.82 40.23
C LYS A 2 57.29 22.68 39.30
N LYS A 3 56.61 21.53 39.36
CA LYS A 3 55.60 21.13 38.34
C LYS A 3 54.88 19.83 38.74
N ASN A 4 53.57 19.96 38.92
CA ASN A 4 52.61 18.89 39.19
C ASN A 4 52.39 18.07 37.91
N ASN A 5 52.54 16.75 37.97
CA ASN A 5 52.10 15.83 36.90
C ASN A 5 50.72 15.24 37.23
N LEU A 6 49.75 16.13 37.49
CA LEU A 6 48.37 15.78 37.86
C LEU A 6 47.42 15.88 36.65
N VAL A 7 47.84 15.43 35.46
CA VAL A 7 47.03 15.46 34.23
C VAL A 7 47.23 14.18 33.42
N ARG A 8 46.83 13.03 34.00
CA ARG A 8 46.71 11.75 33.27
C ARG A 8 45.39 11.03 33.53
N TYR A 9 44.40 11.75 34.05
CA TYR A 9 43.05 11.24 34.36
C TYR A 9 41.95 12.08 33.71
N LEU A 10 42.16 12.54 32.47
CA LEU A 10 41.09 13.17 31.69
C LEU A 10 41.15 12.69 30.25
N MET A 11 39.99 12.28 29.73
CA MET A 11 39.75 11.63 28.43
C MET A 11 40.32 10.21 28.40
N ILE A 12 39.52 9.15 28.53
CA ILE A 12 38.43 8.81 27.63
C ILE A 12 37.36 8.12 28.48
N LEU A 13 36.45 8.90 29.04
CA LEU A 13 35.12 8.41 29.36
C LEU A 13 34.40 8.36 27.99
N SER A 14 34.71 7.33 27.21
CA SER A 14 33.96 7.00 26.00
C SER A 14 32.57 6.60 26.47
N PHE A 15 31.73 7.61 26.62
CA PHE A 15 30.29 7.51 26.66
C PHE A 15 29.92 6.71 25.41
N GLY A 16 29.74 5.40 25.59
CA GLY A 16 29.06 4.57 24.61
C GLY A 16 27.65 5.11 24.56
N ILE A 17 27.43 6.08 23.67
CA ILE A 17 26.10 6.43 23.20
C ILE A 17 25.65 5.17 22.49
N ILE A 18 24.99 4.29 23.25
CA ILE A 18 24.15 3.25 22.69
C ILE A 18 23.06 4.04 22.00
N LEU A 19 23.27 4.31 20.70
CA LEU A 19 22.19 4.62 19.80
C LEU A 19 21.34 3.36 19.78
N VAL A 20 20.43 3.23 20.75
CA VAL A 20 19.25 2.42 20.59
C VAL A 20 18.50 3.13 19.48
N ALA A 21 18.82 2.80 18.23
CA ALA A 21 17.88 2.94 17.15
C ALA A 21 16.71 2.08 17.58
N CYS A 22 15.72 2.71 18.23
CA CYS A 22 14.38 2.17 18.26
C CYS A 22 14.02 1.95 16.79
N SER A 23 14.18 0.73 16.30
CA SER A 23 13.43 0.28 15.14
C SER A 23 11.98 0.36 15.58
N LYS A 24 11.35 1.52 15.38
CA LYS A 24 9.90 1.55 15.31
C LYS A 24 9.58 0.54 14.22
N ASN A 25 8.95 -0.55 14.62
CA ASN A 25 8.43 -1.51 13.67
C ASN A 25 7.38 -0.71 12.90
N ASP A 26 7.77 -0.23 11.72
CA ASP A 26 6.97 0.58 10.81
C ASP A 26 5.94 -0.34 10.11
N GLU A 27 5.32 -1.23 10.88
CA GLU A 27 4.33 -2.18 10.38
C GLU A 27 3.03 -1.44 10.13
N ILE A 28 2.41 -1.72 8.98
CA ILE A 28 1.05 -1.30 8.70
C ILE A 28 0.13 -1.98 9.71
N PRO A 29 -0.63 -1.23 10.52
CA PRO A 29 -1.46 -1.82 11.57
C PRO A 29 -2.62 -2.68 11.04
N ASN A 30 -2.94 -2.62 9.75
CA ASN A 30 -4.03 -3.35 9.11
C ASN A 30 -3.55 -4.56 8.29
N THR A 31 -3.17 -5.64 8.98
CA THR A 31 -2.82 -6.93 8.37
C THR A 31 -4.03 -7.66 7.76
N HIS A 32 -5.26 -7.19 8.00
CA HIS A 32 -6.49 -7.84 7.54
C HIS A 32 -6.64 -7.90 6.02
N ILE A 33 -6.03 -6.97 5.29
CA ILE A 33 -6.07 -6.91 3.82
C ILE A 33 -4.90 -7.67 3.15
N ILE A 34 -3.95 -8.16 3.93
CA ILE A 34 -2.79 -8.92 3.41
C ILE A 34 -3.23 -10.34 3.09
N GLY A 35 -2.91 -10.84 1.90
CA GLY A 35 -3.25 -12.20 1.50
C GLY A 35 -3.48 -12.37 0.01
N ALA A 36 -3.96 -13.56 -0.36
CA ALA A 36 -4.33 -13.90 -1.72
C ALA A 36 -5.82 -13.65 -1.95
N TYR A 37 -6.14 -13.01 -3.07
CA TYR A 37 -7.49 -12.77 -3.55
C TYR A 37 -7.65 -13.46 -4.90
N THR A 38 -8.64 -14.31 -5.03
CA THR A 38 -8.94 -15.00 -6.29
C THR A 38 -10.24 -14.48 -6.85
N GLY A 39 -10.25 -14.23 -8.16
CA GLY A 39 -11.34 -13.56 -8.81
C GLY A 39 -11.19 -13.50 -10.32
N THR A 40 -11.66 -12.40 -10.90
CA THR A 40 -11.67 -12.18 -12.35
C THR A 40 -10.97 -10.89 -12.71
N LEU A 41 -10.17 -10.93 -13.78
CA LEU A 41 -9.61 -9.77 -14.46
C LEU A 41 -10.38 -9.55 -15.76
N THR A 42 -10.97 -8.37 -15.91
CA THR A 42 -11.81 -8.02 -17.06
C THR A 42 -11.24 -6.82 -17.81
N THR A 43 -11.23 -6.89 -19.14
CA THR A 43 -10.72 -5.83 -20.02
C THR A 43 -11.70 -5.58 -21.16
N ASN A 44 -11.87 -4.32 -21.54
CA ASN A 44 -12.59 -3.96 -22.74
C ASN A 44 -11.59 -3.88 -23.90
N LEU A 45 -11.65 -4.85 -24.83
CA LEU A 45 -10.90 -4.78 -26.08
C LEU A 45 -11.82 -4.20 -27.15
N GLU A 46 -11.53 -2.99 -27.59
CA GLU A 46 -12.15 -2.42 -28.79
C GLU A 46 -11.50 -3.05 -30.03
N ASN A 47 -12.22 -3.99 -30.65
CA ASN A 47 -11.83 -4.59 -31.92
C ASN A 47 -12.65 -3.99 -33.06
N LEU A 48 -12.15 -4.08 -34.30
CA LEU A 48 -12.85 -3.62 -35.52
C LEU A 48 -14.25 -4.25 -35.75
N GLN A 49 -14.66 -5.23 -34.93
CA GLN A 49 -15.97 -5.90 -34.99
C GLN A 49 -16.89 -5.62 -33.78
N GLY A 50 -16.54 -4.65 -32.93
CA GLY A 50 -17.29 -4.28 -31.73
C GLY A 50 -16.50 -4.52 -30.44
N SER A 51 -16.99 -3.96 -29.33
CA SER A 51 -16.38 -4.10 -28.01
C SER A 51 -16.57 -5.54 -27.50
N GLN A 52 -15.47 -6.26 -27.24
CA GLN A 52 -15.49 -7.55 -26.58
C GLN A 52 -14.96 -7.42 -25.16
N ILE A 53 -15.78 -7.85 -24.20
CA ILE A 53 -15.38 -8.00 -22.81
C ILE A 53 -14.60 -9.31 -22.70
N ASN A 54 -13.30 -9.22 -22.44
CA ASN A 54 -12.48 -10.38 -22.13
C ASN A 54 -12.37 -10.50 -20.62
N SER A 55 -12.82 -11.63 -20.06
CA SER A 55 -12.79 -11.89 -18.62
C SER A 55 -12.12 -13.22 -18.35
N LYS A 56 -11.09 -13.21 -17.51
CA LYS A 56 -10.28 -14.39 -17.17
C LYS A 56 -10.15 -14.49 -15.66
N SER A 57 -10.04 -15.71 -15.14
CA SER A 57 -9.63 -15.92 -13.75
C SER A 57 -8.26 -15.32 -13.50
N ALA A 58 -8.08 -14.69 -12.34
CA ALA A 58 -6.84 -14.08 -11.92
C ALA A 58 -6.69 -14.13 -10.39
N THR A 59 -5.46 -13.96 -9.92
CA THR A 59 -5.14 -13.88 -8.50
C THR A 59 -4.38 -12.59 -8.23
N ALA A 60 -4.75 -11.89 -7.17
CA ALA A 60 -4.01 -10.75 -6.63
C ALA A 60 -3.41 -11.14 -5.27
N ILE A 61 -2.10 -11.01 -5.14
CA ILE A 61 -1.36 -11.21 -3.90
C ILE A 61 -1.05 -9.83 -3.32
N VAL A 62 -1.49 -9.60 -2.10
CA VAL A 62 -1.30 -8.35 -1.38
C VAL A 62 -0.30 -8.59 -0.25
N THR A 63 0.81 -7.85 -0.27
CA THR A 63 1.87 -7.93 0.75
C THR A 63 2.20 -6.56 1.31
N SER A 64 2.73 -6.50 2.53
CA SER A 64 3.21 -5.25 3.12
C SER A 64 4.66 -4.99 2.73
N VAL A 65 4.95 -3.76 2.30
CA VAL A 65 6.30 -3.28 1.97
C VAL A 65 6.51 -1.96 2.70
N GLY A 66 7.15 -2.03 3.88
CA GLY A 66 7.27 -0.87 4.77
C GLY A 66 5.91 -0.34 5.20
N LYS A 67 5.58 0.88 4.78
CA LYS A 67 4.32 1.60 5.07
C LYS A 67 3.29 1.53 3.95
N GLN A 68 3.59 0.77 2.90
CA GLN A 68 2.75 0.60 1.73
C GLN A 68 2.38 -0.87 1.54
N ILE A 69 1.43 -1.12 0.65
CA ILE A 69 1.18 -2.47 0.16
C ILE A 69 1.66 -2.60 -1.28
N GLU A 70 2.23 -3.76 -1.57
CA GLU A 70 2.47 -4.21 -2.93
C GLU A 70 1.33 -5.14 -3.34
N VAL A 71 0.73 -4.87 -4.50
CA VAL A 71 -0.30 -5.71 -5.11
C VAL A 71 0.26 -6.32 -6.37
N TYR A 72 0.48 -7.62 -6.35
CA TYR A 72 0.88 -8.42 -7.52
C TYR A 72 -0.32 -9.17 -8.07
N CYS A 73 -0.83 -8.76 -9.24
CA CYS A 73 -1.97 -9.37 -9.90
C CYS A 73 -1.51 -10.16 -11.13
N TYR A 74 -1.97 -11.40 -11.29
CA TYR A 74 -1.56 -12.25 -12.41
C TYR A 74 -2.63 -13.26 -12.85
N ASN A 75 -2.50 -13.70 -14.10
CA ASN A 75 -3.08 -14.91 -14.69
C ASN A 75 -2.09 -15.49 -15.72
N ASP A 76 -2.53 -16.42 -16.57
CA ASP A 76 -1.66 -17.09 -17.56
C ASP A 76 -1.02 -16.13 -18.59
N ASP A 77 -1.70 -15.03 -18.93
CA ASP A 77 -1.31 -14.11 -20.01
C ASP A 77 -1.06 -12.66 -19.54
N PHE A 78 -1.22 -12.40 -18.24
CA PHE A 78 -1.17 -11.06 -17.65
C PHE A 78 -0.46 -11.10 -16.30
N ASN A 79 0.39 -10.11 -16.04
CA ASN A 79 0.89 -9.85 -14.70
C ASN A 79 1.25 -8.36 -14.55
N ILE A 80 1.01 -7.82 -13.36
CA ILE A 80 1.40 -6.46 -12.97
C ILE A 80 1.63 -6.37 -11.47
N THR A 81 2.55 -5.49 -11.08
CA THR A 81 2.77 -5.12 -9.68
C THR A 81 2.57 -3.62 -9.53
N VAL A 82 1.85 -3.20 -8.48
CA VAL A 82 1.69 -1.79 -8.11
C VAL A 82 1.97 -1.57 -6.63
N LEU A 83 2.49 -0.39 -6.27
CA LEU A 83 2.79 -0.01 -4.89
C LEU A 83 1.86 1.12 -4.45
N VAL A 84 0.98 0.83 -3.49
CA VAL A 84 -0.10 1.75 -3.10
C VAL A 84 -0.09 2.05 -1.60
N ASN A 85 -0.48 3.27 -1.25
CA ASN A 85 -0.84 3.66 0.10
C ASN A 85 -2.27 3.20 0.40
N ILE A 86 -2.57 2.96 1.69
CA ILE A 86 -3.91 2.58 2.15
C ILE A 86 -4.45 3.57 3.18
N TYR A 87 -5.76 3.78 3.15
CA TYR A 87 -6.45 4.70 4.06
C TYR A 87 -7.77 4.11 4.53
N GLU A 88 -8.03 4.17 5.84
CA GLU A 88 -9.30 3.72 6.41
C GLU A 88 -10.48 4.63 5.97
N ASN A 89 -11.59 4.00 5.58
CA ASN A 89 -12.84 4.66 5.20
C ASN A 89 -14.05 3.79 5.61
N GLY A 90 -14.38 3.78 6.89
CA GLY A 90 -15.45 2.95 7.44
C GLY A 90 -15.15 1.46 7.27
N ASP A 91 -16.02 0.78 6.54
CA ASP A 91 -15.90 -0.65 6.23
C ASP A 91 -14.94 -0.94 5.06
N TYR A 92 -14.34 0.10 4.49
CA TYR A 92 -13.45 0.01 3.35
C TYR A 92 -12.03 0.45 3.71
N MET A 93 -11.06 -0.16 3.03
CA MET A 93 -9.69 0.36 2.93
C MET A 93 -9.49 0.89 1.52
N MET A 94 -9.36 2.20 1.38
CA MET A 94 -9.14 2.84 0.08
C MET A 94 -7.67 2.77 -0.29
N THR A 95 -7.38 2.64 -1.59
CA THR A 95 -6.01 2.63 -2.11
C THR A 95 -5.72 3.89 -2.91
N CYS A 96 -4.51 4.41 -2.79
CA CYS A 96 -4.01 5.48 -3.66
C CYS A 96 -2.60 5.15 -4.12
N LEU A 97 -2.26 5.53 -5.35
CA LEU A 97 -0.89 5.38 -5.85
C LEU A 97 0.09 6.13 -4.96
N SER A 98 1.35 5.72 -5.02
CA SER A 98 2.39 6.29 -4.20
C SER A 98 3.63 6.64 -5.02
N GLY A 99 4.47 7.53 -4.48
CA GLY A 99 5.74 7.91 -5.10
C GLY A 99 5.59 8.41 -6.53
N GLN A 100 6.45 7.91 -7.43
CA GLN A 100 6.50 8.37 -8.82
C GLN A 100 5.22 8.05 -9.60
N GLU A 101 4.53 6.97 -9.27
CA GLU A 101 3.30 6.54 -9.96
C GLU A 101 2.16 7.53 -9.70
N PHE A 102 2.10 8.08 -8.49
CA PHE A 102 1.20 9.17 -8.13
C PHE A 102 1.47 10.41 -8.98
N GLU A 103 2.73 10.87 -9.01
CA GLU A 103 3.11 12.08 -9.76
C GLU A 103 2.84 11.94 -11.25
N ASN A 104 3.12 10.76 -11.81
CA ASN A 104 2.88 10.47 -13.21
C ASN A 104 1.38 10.46 -13.54
N MET A 105 0.53 10.02 -12.61
CA MET A 105 -0.91 9.96 -12.82
C MET A 105 -1.59 11.31 -12.65
N TYR A 106 -1.27 12.06 -11.59
CA TYR A 106 -2.01 13.26 -11.22
C TYR A 106 -1.30 14.57 -11.61
N GLY A 107 -0.02 14.50 -12.01
CA GLY A 107 0.75 15.68 -12.46
C GLY A 107 1.15 16.63 -11.33
N HIS A 108 1.00 16.21 -10.08
CA HIS A 108 1.40 16.93 -8.87
C HIS A 108 2.03 15.97 -7.84
N SER A 109 2.88 16.51 -6.97
CA SER A 109 3.53 15.75 -5.91
C SER A 109 2.70 15.76 -4.64
N LEU A 110 2.69 14.62 -3.93
CA LEU A 110 2.21 14.56 -2.56
C LEU A 110 2.90 15.62 -1.70
N SER A 111 2.16 16.28 -0.83
CA SER A 111 2.73 17.13 0.21
C SER A 111 3.64 16.25 1.09
N GLN A 112 4.85 16.75 1.39
CA GLN A 112 5.92 15.96 2.02
C GLN A 112 5.63 15.54 3.48
N GLU A 113 4.41 15.74 3.97
CA GLU A 113 4.05 15.44 5.35
C GLU A 113 3.69 13.96 5.53
N ASN A 114 4.73 13.18 5.82
CA ASN A 114 4.73 11.97 6.64
C ASN A 114 3.33 11.38 6.96
N MET A 115 2.80 10.58 6.04
CA MET A 115 1.61 9.75 6.23
C MET A 115 1.90 8.52 7.12
N VAL A 116 2.41 8.77 8.33
CA VAL A 116 2.59 7.75 9.35
C VAL A 116 1.93 8.25 10.62
N GLY A 117 0.66 7.90 10.76
CA GLY A 117 -0.05 8.06 12.01
C GLY A 117 -0.33 9.50 12.40
N TYR A 118 -1.43 10.06 11.89
CA TYR A 118 -2.24 10.88 12.76
C TYR A 118 -3.25 9.96 13.47
N MET A 119 -2.83 9.49 14.65
CA MET A 119 -3.66 8.77 15.61
C MET A 119 -4.77 9.69 16.16
N GLN A 120 -5.72 10.10 15.33
CA GLN A 120 -6.98 10.68 15.82
C GLN A 120 -8.15 10.23 14.94
N ASN A 121 -8.75 9.13 15.38
CA ASN A 121 -10.19 8.87 15.45
C ASN A 121 -11.06 9.07 14.19
N ASN A 122 -11.77 7.98 13.87
CA ASN A 122 -13.09 7.92 13.21
C ASN A 122 -13.14 7.59 11.71
N ASN A 123 -12.42 6.58 11.21
CA ASN A 123 -12.79 5.97 9.91
C ASN A 123 -12.80 6.96 8.72
N LEU A 124 -12.06 8.07 8.79
CA LEU A 124 -12.10 9.20 7.85
C LEU A 124 -10.71 9.56 7.30
N GLN A 125 -9.72 8.67 7.43
CA GLN A 125 -8.37 8.90 6.91
C GLN A 125 -8.41 9.19 5.40
N TRP A 126 -9.30 8.48 4.70
CA TRP A 126 -9.53 8.71 3.28
C TRP A 126 -10.00 10.12 2.96
N MET A 127 -11.03 10.61 3.66
CA MET A 127 -11.57 11.95 3.43
C MET A 127 -10.52 13.03 3.69
N GLN A 128 -9.73 12.87 4.75
CA GLN A 128 -8.65 13.80 5.04
C GLN A 128 -7.55 13.77 3.96
N HIS A 129 -7.19 12.58 3.46
CA HIS A 129 -6.22 12.44 2.38
C HIS A 129 -6.72 13.14 1.11
N LEU A 130 -7.98 12.96 0.74
CA LEU A 130 -8.58 13.64 -0.40
C LEU A 130 -8.52 15.16 -0.27
N ASP A 131 -8.93 15.70 0.88
CA ASP A 131 -8.99 17.15 1.11
C ASP A 131 -7.61 17.83 1.04
N LEU A 132 -6.54 17.09 1.37
CA LEU A 132 -5.18 17.62 1.45
C LEU A 132 -4.39 17.41 0.15
N GLU A 133 -4.58 16.26 -0.50
CA GLU A 133 -3.66 15.77 -1.53
C GLU A 133 -4.30 15.66 -2.91
N HIS A 134 -5.62 15.79 -3.04
CA HIS A 134 -6.31 15.55 -4.30
C HIS A 134 -7.19 16.70 -4.75
N ILE A 135 -7.37 16.80 -6.07
CA ILE A 135 -8.41 17.62 -6.69
C ILE A 135 -9.58 16.73 -7.13
N GLU A 136 -10.76 17.32 -7.36
CA GLU A 136 -12.00 16.57 -7.67
C GLU A 136 -11.88 15.66 -8.91
N SER A 137 -10.96 15.95 -9.83
CA SER A 137 -10.72 15.14 -11.03
C SER A 137 -9.80 13.93 -10.83
N ASP A 138 -9.18 13.77 -9.66
CA ASP A 138 -8.24 12.69 -9.41
C ASP A 138 -8.99 11.35 -9.27
N ILE A 139 -8.61 10.38 -10.11
CA ILE A 139 -9.23 9.05 -10.16
C ILE A 139 -8.52 8.11 -9.19
N HIS A 140 -9.26 7.36 -8.39
CA HIS A 140 -8.72 6.33 -7.50
C HIS A 140 -9.12 4.93 -7.94
N ASN A 141 -8.12 4.07 -8.00
CA ASN A 141 -8.23 2.84 -8.79
C ASN A 141 -8.60 1.61 -7.99
N GLY A 142 -8.76 1.67 -6.66
CA GLY A 142 -9.15 0.46 -5.93
C GLY A 142 -9.42 0.62 -4.46
N PHE A 143 -10.01 -0.42 -3.90
CA PHE A 143 -10.37 -0.51 -2.49
C PHE A 143 -10.51 -1.98 -2.06
N PHE A 144 -10.38 -2.20 -0.76
CA PHE A 144 -10.78 -3.44 -0.09
C PHE A 144 -12.11 -3.20 0.63
N ASN A 145 -13.03 -4.14 0.52
CA ASN A 145 -14.22 -4.20 1.38
C ASN A 145 -13.95 -5.20 2.50
N MET A 146 -13.90 -4.70 3.74
CA MET A 146 -13.55 -5.52 4.90
C MET A 146 -14.71 -6.40 5.37
N LEU A 147 -15.96 -6.12 4.95
CA LEU A 147 -17.13 -6.91 5.36
C LEU A 147 -17.20 -8.25 4.61
N ASP A 148 -16.94 -8.24 3.31
CA ASP A 148 -16.96 -9.45 2.46
C ASP A 148 -15.56 -9.96 2.11
N ASN A 149 -14.51 -9.31 2.62
CA ASN A 149 -13.12 -9.60 2.33
C ASN A 149 -12.82 -9.61 0.82
N SER A 150 -13.42 -8.67 0.08
CA SER A 150 -13.15 -8.48 -1.34
C SER A 150 -12.12 -7.38 -1.62
N PHE A 151 -11.48 -7.48 -2.78
CA PHE A 151 -10.55 -6.50 -3.31
C PHE A 151 -10.93 -6.19 -4.75
N LYS A 152 -11.02 -4.89 -5.07
CA LYS A 152 -11.25 -4.39 -6.42
C LYS A 152 -10.18 -3.40 -6.80
N TYR A 153 -9.64 -3.55 -8.00
CA TYR A 153 -8.62 -2.64 -8.52
C TYR A 153 -8.65 -2.52 -10.04
N THR A 154 -8.47 -1.32 -10.57
CA THR A 154 -8.33 -1.01 -12.00
C THR A 154 -6.88 -0.70 -12.32
N PHE A 155 -6.24 -1.55 -13.11
CA PHE A 155 -4.90 -1.28 -13.63
C PHE A 155 -5.01 -0.54 -14.97
N LEU A 156 -4.30 0.58 -15.09
CA LEU A 156 -4.21 1.36 -16.32
C LEU A 156 -2.87 1.05 -17.01
N ILE A 157 -2.90 0.40 -18.16
CA ILE A 157 -1.71 -0.05 -18.90
C ILE A 157 -1.91 0.29 -20.38
N ASP A 158 -1.03 1.11 -20.95
CA ASP A 158 -1.03 1.45 -22.38
C ASP A 158 -2.43 1.84 -22.91
N ASP A 159 -3.09 2.78 -22.23
CA ASP A 159 -4.45 3.27 -22.52
C ASP A 159 -5.58 2.23 -22.36
N MET A 160 -5.29 1.04 -21.81
CA MET A 160 -6.28 0.01 -21.50
C MET A 160 -6.54 -0.09 -19.99
N GLU A 161 -7.80 -0.39 -19.66
CA GLU A 161 -8.24 -0.65 -18.29
C GLU A 161 -8.40 -2.15 -18.05
N TYR A 162 -7.77 -2.64 -16.97
CA TYR A 162 -7.89 -4.01 -16.49
C TYR A 162 -8.53 -3.99 -15.10
N HIS A 163 -9.77 -4.45 -15.00
CA HIS A 163 -10.53 -4.46 -13.75
C HIS A 163 -10.42 -5.81 -13.06
N PHE A 164 -9.75 -5.84 -11.93
CA PHE A 164 -9.72 -6.99 -11.03
C PHE A 164 -10.84 -6.87 -9.99
N GLU A 165 -11.57 -7.97 -9.78
CA GLU A 165 -12.49 -8.15 -8.66
C GLU A 165 -12.31 -9.56 -8.12
N GLY A 166 -11.97 -9.68 -6.83
CA GLY A 166 -11.73 -10.97 -6.18
C GLY A 166 -12.04 -10.97 -4.70
N VAL A 167 -12.15 -12.18 -4.14
CA VAL A 167 -12.40 -12.42 -2.72
C VAL A 167 -11.21 -13.10 -2.09
N ARG A 168 -10.93 -12.78 -0.82
CA ARG A 168 -9.81 -13.35 -0.10
C ARG A 168 -9.96 -14.86 0.04
N GLU A 169 -8.90 -15.59 -0.26
CA GLU A 169 -8.84 -17.02 0.01
C GLU A 169 -8.65 -17.25 1.51
N PHE A 170 -9.58 -17.99 2.11
CA PHE A 170 -9.41 -18.51 3.45
C PHE A 170 -8.85 -19.93 3.33
N ILE A 171 -7.62 -20.13 3.80
CA ILE A 171 -7.12 -21.48 4.01
C ILE A 171 -7.94 -22.04 5.18
N THR A 172 -8.87 -22.94 4.87
CA THR A 172 -9.43 -23.82 5.88
C THR A 172 -8.32 -24.80 6.22
N GLU A 173 -7.71 -24.65 7.41
CA GLU A 173 -6.92 -25.76 7.95
C GLU A 173 -7.89 -26.94 8.05
N GLU A 174 -7.66 -27.98 7.24
CA GLU A 174 -8.34 -29.24 7.41
C GLU A 174 -8.02 -29.71 8.83
N VAL A 175 -8.98 -29.56 9.73
CA VAL A 175 -8.90 -30.11 11.08
C VAL A 175 -8.99 -31.62 10.91
N GLY A 176 -7.84 -32.27 10.80
CA GLY A 176 -7.72 -33.72 10.79
C GLY A 176 -8.30 -34.26 12.11
N PHE A 177 -9.45 -34.91 12.02
CA PHE A 177 -10.01 -35.76 13.07
C PHE A 177 -9.42 -37.16 13.01
#